data_AF-A0A1F3NXS3-F1
#
_entry.id   AF-A0A1F3NXS3-F1
#
_cell.length_a   1.000
_cell.length_b   1.000
_cell.length_c   1.000
_cell.angle_alpha   90.00
_cell.angle_beta   90.00
_cell.angle_gamma   90.00
#
_symmetry.space_group_name_H-M   'P 1'
#
loop_
_entity.id
_entity.type
_entity.pdbx_description
1 polymer ?
#
loop_
_entity_poly.entity_id
_entity_poly.type
_entity_poly.pdbx_seq_one_letter_code
_entity_poly.pdbx_strand_id
1 'polypeptide(L)'
;MRFIYTSHFFWVVIFFIPIEFSFAQNNPADLFDENCADCHSIGEGDMKGPDLMGVEQRRSEEWLIKFTKFSKGMIEEGEIEAVKVWEKYKKAKMPKIDLSDEEIKSIFAYIKSKNKNVAPVKQTSATTPKKQEGIAPKEPGTLNKKVMEEKGVAMETTTVSNEVATENTARIDELEKKIDQLLHVQRRSALMEITEEDIAKGRDLFTGIIPFENGAPNCISCHNVDVIDTLNWNPSALDIANLYLDDKNIDFENLLLHPKTERLKKLLNEHPLTEREAFTIKAYLQTIKKDGLHKSKSASPNSMSLGIVVGVLLLSLIDLLFTKWIKIKFIPIVIIIGSIGYISITPFTLSKNIGLSKNYEPDQPIKFSHKIHSGENGIACLYCHSTAEYSKISGIPPTEVCVNCHYKIKSGANSWTFEINKINRALETKQPIKWVKIHNLPDHVFFSHAQHVGAGKIQCQQCHGKIEEMDRVKQVSPLTMGWCLDCHRTKNVNINDNKFYDSYKGIHDDIKSGKISSDSITVDYLNKSDCYTCHY
;
A
#
# COMPACT_ATOMS: atom_id res chain seq x y z
N MET A 1 24.72 -77.28 3.18
CA MET A 1 23.56 -77.34 2.25
C MET A 1 23.00 -75.93 2.15
N ARG A 2 23.35 -75.20 1.08
CA ARG A 2 22.54 -74.97 -0.13
C ARG A 2 21.29 -74.09 0.14
N PHE A 3 21.44 -72.81 -0.25
CA PHE A 3 20.48 -71.92 -0.92
C PHE A 3 18.98 -72.24 -0.79
N ILE A 4 18.18 -71.26 -0.33
CA ILE A 4 17.11 -70.65 -1.13
C ILE A 4 16.97 -69.17 -0.72
N TYR A 5 17.46 -68.28 -1.59
CA TYR A 5 16.99 -66.91 -1.71
C TYR A 5 15.66 -66.96 -2.46
N THR A 6 14.58 -66.45 -1.87
CA THR A 6 13.39 -66.04 -2.65
C THR A 6 13.08 -64.59 -2.31
N SER A 7 13.60 -63.74 -3.19
CA SER A 7 13.08 -62.43 -3.52
C SER A 7 11.55 -62.46 -3.57
N HIS A 8 10.89 -61.81 -2.62
CA HIS A 8 9.62 -61.14 -2.85
C HIS A 8 9.88 -59.65 -2.67
N PHE A 9 10.42 -59.07 -3.74
CA PHE A 9 9.94 -57.86 -4.41
C PHE A 9 8.69 -57.21 -3.77
N PHE A 10 8.82 -56.65 -2.57
CA PHE A 10 7.92 -55.61 -2.13
C PHE A 10 8.50 -54.30 -2.66
N TRP A 11 7.83 -53.77 -3.68
CA TRP A 11 7.92 -52.38 -4.09
C TRP A 11 7.68 -51.49 -2.86
N VAL A 12 8.74 -51.23 -2.08
CA VAL A 12 8.83 -49.94 -1.41
C VAL A 12 9.00 -48.98 -2.57
N VAL A 13 7.88 -48.36 -2.95
CA VAL A 13 7.88 -47.06 -3.63
C VAL A 13 8.83 -46.22 -2.78
N ILE A 14 10.09 -46.16 -3.21
CA ILE A 14 10.99 -45.12 -2.79
C ILE A 14 10.26 -43.89 -3.32
N PHE A 15 9.46 -43.27 -2.45
CA PHE A 15 9.26 -41.84 -2.50
C PHE A 15 10.67 -41.27 -2.32
N PHE A 16 11.45 -41.29 -3.41
CA PHE A 16 12.25 -40.16 -3.79
C PHE A 16 11.20 -39.07 -3.88
N ILE A 17 10.87 -38.47 -2.74
CA ILE A 17 10.64 -37.05 -2.73
C ILE A 17 11.96 -36.56 -3.32
N PRO A 18 12.01 -36.10 -4.58
CA PRO A 18 13.13 -35.28 -4.96
C PRO A 18 13.11 -34.21 -3.87
N ILE A 19 14.13 -34.21 -3.01
CA ILE A 19 14.50 -32.98 -2.35
C ILE A 19 15.00 -32.15 -3.52
N GLU A 20 14.04 -31.57 -4.25
CA GLU A 20 14.26 -30.33 -4.92
C GLU A 20 14.74 -29.45 -3.79
N PHE A 21 16.05 -29.25 -3.74
CA PHE A 21 16.54 -27.95 -3.38
C PHE A 21 15.90 -27.01 -4.41
N SER A 22 14.65 -26.62 -4.13
CA SER A 22 14.19 -25.31 -4.47
C SER A 22 15.19 -24.41 -3.76
N PHE A 23 16.27 -24.04 -4.45
CA PHE A 23 16.66 -22.64 -4.41
C PHE A 23 15.34 -21.91 -4.48
N ALA A 24 14.97 -21.17 -3.43
CA ALA A 24 13.75 -20.39 -3.46
C ALA A 24 13.83 -19.61 -4.76
N GLN A 25 13.12 -20.07 -5.79
CA GLN A 25 12.96 -19.32 -7.00
C GLN A 25 12.15 -18.15 -6.47
N ASN A 26 12.81 -16.99 -6.39
CA ASN A 26 12.15 -15.77 -5.94
C ASN A 26 10.81 -15.73 -6.67
N ASN A 27 9.74 -15.64 -5.89
CA ASN A 27 8.39 -15.73 -6.44
C ASN A 27 8.29 -14.70 -7.58
N PRO A 28 7.82 -15.07 -8.78
CA PRO A 28 7.71 -14.14 -9.90
C PRO A 28 6.94 -12.85 -9.58
N ALA A 29 6.00 -12.91 -8.62
CA ALA A 29 5.32 -11.73 -8.09
C ALA A 29 6.27 -10.84 -7.29
N ASP A 30 7.05 -11.41 -6.37
CA ASP A 30 8.03 -10.69 -5.55
C ASP A 30 9.15 -10.10 -6.44
N LEU A 31 9.64 -10.86 -7.43
CA LEU A 31 10.60 -10.37 -8.42
C LEU A 31 10.08 -9.16 -9.21
N PHE A 32 8.79 -9.20 -9.59
CA PHE A 32 8.14 -8.09 -10.26
C PHE A 32 7.97 -6.89 -9.32
N ASP A 33 7.53 -7.12 -8.08
CA ASP A 33 7.28 -6.08 -7.10
C ASP A 33 8.59 -5.37 -6.69
N GLU A 34 9.68 -6.10 -6.54
CA GLU A 34 10.98 -5.56 -6.15
C GLU A 34 11.70 -4.81 -7.28
N ASN A 35 11.52 -5.23 -8.54
CA ASN A 35 12.36 -4.74 -9.66
C ASN A 35 11.59 -3.93 -10.71
N CYS A 36 10.27 -4.08 -10.80
CA CYS A 36 9.47 -3.57 -11.92
C CYS A 36 8.32 -2.66 -11.48
N ALA A 37 7.66 -2.95 -10.35
CA ALA A 37 6.42 -2.31 -9.93
C ALA A 37 6.53 -0.79 -9.64
N ASP A 38 7.73 -0.31 -9.32
CA ASP A 38 8.01 1.12 -9.11
C ASP A 38 7.72 1.99 -10.35
N CYS A 39 7.80 1.39 -11.55
CA CYS A 39 7.67 2.09 -12.81
C CYS A 39 6.65 1.47 -13.76
N HIS A 40 6.38 0.17 -13.65
CA HIS A 40 5.51 -0.58 -14.54
C HIS A 40 4.31 -1.17 -13.80
N SER A 41 3.16 -1.14 -14.44
CA SER A 41 1.92 -1.75 -13.96
C SER A 41 1.54 -2.96 -14.81
N ILE A 42 0.60 -3.75 -14.31
CA ILE A 42 -0.01 -4.87 -15.04
C ILE A 42 -1.52 -4.62 -15.10
N GLY A 43 -1.99 -3.98 -16.17
CA GLY A 43 -3.41 -3.75 -16.44
C GLY A 43 -3.97 -2.47 -15.83
N GLU A 44 -3.12 -1.66 -15.19
CA GLU A 44 -3.52 -0.39 -14.56
C GLU A 44 -3.26 0.83 -15.47
N GLY A 45 -2.57 0.62 -16.60
CA GLY A 45 -2.26 1.66 -17.59
C GLY A 45 -0.89 2.33 -17.38
N ASP A 46 -0.46 3.11 -18.38
CA ASP A 46 0.88 3.70 -18.42
C ASP A 46 1.23 4.52 -17.14
N MET A 47 2.41 4.26 -16.56
CA MET A 47 2.95 5.00 -15.39
C MET A 47 4.25 5.75 -15.77
N LYS A 48 5.34 5.58 -15.00
CA LYS A 48 6.68 6.07 -15.39
C LYS A 48 7.22 5.29 -16.58
N GLY A 49 6.85 4.02 -16.71
CA GLY A 49 7.03 3.19 -17.88
C GLY A 49 5.71 2.67 -18.46
N PRO A 50 5.75 1.95 -19.58
CA PRO A 50 4.56 1.33 -20.18
C PRO A 50 3.89 0.32 -19.27
N ASP A 51 2.56 0.21 -19.39
CA ASP A 51 1.83 -0.92 -18.85
C ASP A 51 2.25 -2.23 -19.55
N LEU A 52 2.45 -3.27 -18.74
CA LEU A 52 2.98 -4.55 -19.21
C LEU A 52 1.88 -5.59 -19.47
N MET A 53 0.60 -5.29 -19.22
CA MET A 53 -0.48 -6.21 -19.58
C MET A 53 -0.50 -6.47 -21.08
N GLY A 54 -0.48 -7.75 -21.49
CA GLY A 54 -0.47 -8.15 -22.89
C GLY A 54 0.82 -7.80 -23.66
N VAL A 55 1.93 -7.51 -22.96
CA VAL A 55 3.20 -7.15 -23.60
C VAL A 55 3.75 -8.28 -24.49
N GLU A 56 3.45 -9.53 -24.15
CA GLU A 56 3.80 -10.73 -24.91
C GLU A 56 3.11 -10.81 -26.28
N GLN A 57 2.02 -10.05 -26.46
CA GLN A 57 1.31 -9.94 -27.73
C GLN A 57 1.87 -8.79 -28.58
N ARG A 58 2.58 -7.84 -27.95
CA ARG A 58 3.17 -6.66 -28.60
C ARG A 58 4.61 -6.90 -29.04
N ARG A 59 5.36 -7.79 -28.39
CA ARG A 59 6.80 -8.01 -28.59
C ARG A 59 7.18 -9.49 -28.42
N SER A 60 8.24 -9.92 -29.10
CA SER A 60 8.80 -11.26 -28.94
C SER A 60 9.49 -11.42 -27.58
N GLU A 61 9.52 -12.65 -27.06
CA GLU A 61 10.21 -12.98 -25.81
C GLU A 61 11.69 -12.58 -25.84
N GLU A 62 12.39 -12.85 -26.96
CA GLU A 62 13.78 -12.45 -27.16
C GLU A 62 13.98 -10.93 -27.07
N TRP A 63 13.07 -10.15 -27.66
CA TRP A 63 13.13 -8.69 -27.59
C TRP A 63 12.90 -8.22 -26.16
N LEU A 64 11.94 -8.82 -25.45
CA LEU A 64 11.62 -8.47 -24.07
C LEU A 64 12.77 -8.75 -23.10
N ILE A 65 13.43 -9.89 -23.24
CA ILE A 65 14.62 -10.23 -22.44
C ILE A 65 15.76 -9.25 -22.74
N LYS A 66 16.06 -9.01 -24.02
CA LYS A 66 17.13 -8.10 -24.43
C LYS A 66 16.87 -6.66 -23.95
N PHE A 67 15.64 -6.17 -24.08
CA PHE A 67 15.26 -4.82 -23.65
C PHE A 67 15.31 -4.67 -22.13
N THR A 68 14.88 -5.68 -21.38
CA THR A 68 14.92 -5.67 -19.90
C THR A 68 16.36 -5.57 -19.38
N LYS A 69 17.31 -6.24 -20.05
CA LYS A 69 18.74 -6.22 -19.68
C LYS A 69 19.54 -5.05 -20.24
N PHE A 70 19.17 -4.56 -21.43
CA PHE A 70 20.00 -3.65 -22.21
C PHE A 70 19.20 -2.57 -22.98
N SER A 71 18.14 -2.04 -22.35
CA SER A 71 17.29 -0.98 -22.92
C SER A 71 18.09 0.22 -23.45
N LYS A 72 19.04 0.73 -22.67
CA LYS A 72 19.88 1.89 -23.05
C LYS A 72 20.67 1.63 -24.34
N GLY A 73 21.29 0.45 -24.46
CA GLY A 73 22.06 0.14 -25.66
C GLY A 73 21.18 -0.07 -26.89
N MET A 74 19.98 -0.64 -26.74
CA MET A 74 19.01 -0.72 -27.84
C MET A 74 18.55 0.66 -28.32
N ILE A 75 18.43 1.63 -27.42
CA ILE A 75 18.10 3.03 -27.75
C ILE A 75 19.28 3.70 -28.47
N GLU A 76 20.52 3.50 -27.99
CA GLU A 76 21.73 4.07 -28.58
C GLU A 76 22.08 3.45 -29.95
N GLU A 77 21.77 2.17 -30.14
CA GLU A 77 21.84 1.46 -31.44
C GLU A 77 20.75 1.91 -32.42
N GLY A 78 19.79 2.73 -31.99
CA GLY A 78 18.72 3.27 -32.83
C GLY A 78 17.62 2.25 -33.16
N GLU A 79 17.41 1.24 -32.32
CA GLU A 79 16.32 0.28 -32.51
C GLU A 79 14.97 1.01 -32.46
N ILE A 80 14.19 0.90 -33.53
CA ILE A 80 13.05 1.77 -33.81
C ILE A 80 12.01 1.72 -32.69
N GLU A 81 11.70 0.52 -32.17
CA GLU A 81 10.68 0.37 -31.13
C GLU A 81 11.19 0.81 -29.75
N ALA A 82 12.46 0.55 -29.43
CA ALA A 82 13.13 1.06 -28.23
C ALA A 82 13.13 2.60 -28.20
N VAL A 83 13.46 3.26 -29.32
CA VAL A 83 13.46 4.73 -29.44
C VAL A 83 12.04 5.30 -29.33
N LYS A 84 11.03 4.65 -29.93
CA LYS A 84 9.63 5.08 -29.80
C LYS A 84 9.15 5.04 -28.35
N VAL A 85 9.46 3.96 -27.63
CA VAL A 85 9.13 3.83 -26.20
C VAL A 85 9.88 4.91 -25.41
N TRP A 86 11.16 5.11 -25.66
CA TRP A 86 11.98 6.14 -25.01
C TRP A 86 11.40 7.57 -25.14
N GLU A 87 11.00 7.96 -26.35
CA GLU A 87 10.40 9.28 -26.59
C GLU A 87 9.00 9.40 -25.97
N LYS A 88 8.16 8.34 -26.08
CA LYS A 88 6.80 8.33 -25.52
C LYS A 88 6.78 8.57 -24.01
N TYR A 89 7.73 7.97 -23.28
CA TYR A 89 7.83 8.08 -21.82
C TYR A 89 8.83 9.17 -21.38
N LYS A 90 8.96 10.24 -22.18
CA LYS A 90 9.73 11.45 -21.83
C LYS A 90 11.18 11.16 -21.40
N LYS A 91 11.81 10.16 -22.03
CA LYS A 91 13.21 9.79 -21.76
C LYS A 91 13.45 9.32 -20.32
N ALA A 92 12.42 8.70 -19.71
CA ALA A 92 12.52 8.09 -18.39
C ALA A 92 13.49 6.90 -18.41
N LYS A 93 14.56 6.98 -17.62
CA LYS A 93 15.63 5.96 -17.55
C LYS A 93 15.11 4.68 -16.91
N MET A 94 15.04 3.60 -17.67
CA MET A 94 14.89 2.24 -17.14
C MET A 94 16.24 1.80 -16.55
N PRO A 95 16.31 1.44 -15.26
CA PRO A 95 17.56 1.01 -14.63
C PRO A 95 18.04 -0.31 -15.27
N LYS A 96 19.36 -0.54 -15.21
CA LYS A 96 19.89 -1.86 -15.58
C LYS A 96 19.54 -2.83 -14.47
N ILE A 97 18.77 -3.85 -14.81
CA ILE A 97 18.32 -4.88 -13.87
C ILE A 97 19.25 -6.09 -13.99
N ASP A 98 19.77 -6.58 -12.85
CA ASP A 98 20.69 -7.72 -12.78
C ASP A 98 19.91 -9.02 -12.47
N LEU A 99 19.06 -9.43 -13.42
CA LEU A 99 18.31 -10.69 -13.35
C LEU A 99 18.79 -11.67 -14.43
N SER A 100 18.69 -12.97 -14.14
CA SER A 100 18.91 -14.03 -15.12
C SER A 100 17.80 -14.06 -16.18
N ASP A 101 18.07 -14.70 -17.33
CA ASP A 101 17.05 -14.82 -18.39
C ASP A 101 15.83 -15.62 -17.89
N GLU A 102 16.06 -16.59 -17.01
CA GLU A 102 15.08 -17.46 -16.38
C GLU A 102 14.18 -16.69 -15.40
N GLU A 103 14.75 -15.77 -14.61
CA GLU A 103 13.98 -14.86 -13.75
C GLU A 103 13.17 -13.86 -14.57
N ILE A 104 13.73 -13.32 -15.66
CA ILE A 104 12.99 -12.43 -16.55
C ILE A 104 11.82 -13.17 -17.22
N LYS A 105 12.05 -14.41 -17.68
CA LYS A 105 10.98 -15.27 -18.23
C LYS A 105 9.90 -15.57 -17.19
N SER A 106 10.27 -15.82 -15.93
CA SER A 106 9.30 -16.08 -14.87
C SER A 106 8.43 -14.84 -14.59
N ILE A 107 9.02 -13.63 -14.60
CA ILE A 107 8.28 -12.36 -14.50
C ILE A 107 7.29 -12.19 -15.66
N PHE A 108 7.71 -12.43 -16.91
CA PHE A 108 6.79 -12.32 -18.04
C PHE A 108 5.70 -13.41 -18.04
N ALA A 109 5.99 -14.61 -17.52
CA ALA A 109 4.99 -15.64 -17.29
C ALA A 109 3.98 -15.21 -16.21
N TYR A 110 4.43 -14.53 -15.15
CA TYR A 110 3.57 -13.94 -14.13
C TYR A 110 2.68 -12.83 -14.71
N ILE A 111 3.24 -11.90 -15.48
CA ILE A 111 2.48 -10.85 -16.19
C ILE A 111 1.43 -11.49 -17.11
N LYS A 112 1.82 -12.53 -17.87
CA LYS A 112 0.91 -13.30 -18.72
C LYS A 112 -0.18 -14.02 -17.92
N SER A 113 0.12 -14.51 -16.72
CA SER A 113 -0.87 -15.16 -15.85
C SER A 113 -1.96 -14.18 -15.40
N LYS A 114 -1.61 -12.90 -15.20
CA LYS A 114 -2.57 -11.83 -14.88
C LYS A 114 -3.46 -11.45 -16.07
N ASN A 115 -3.09 -11.86 -17.29
CA ASN A 115 -3.87 -11.66 -18.51
C ASN A 115 -5.06 -12.65 -18.65
N LYS A 116 -5.17 -13.68 -17.80
CA LYS A 116 -6.14 -14.79 -18.01
C LYS A 116 -7.61 -14.50 -17.68
N ASN A 117 -8.01 -13.24 -17.52
CA ASN A 117 -9.42 -12.84 -17.42
C ASN A 117 -9.95 -12.05 -18.63
N VAL A 118 -9.31 -12.16 -19.80
CA VAL A 118 -9.86 -11.60 -21.04
C VAL A 118 -9.97 -12.68 -22.09
N ALA A 119 -11.19 -12.92 -22.58
CA ALA A 119 -11.47 -13.79 -23.72
C ALA A 119 -10.64 -13.36 -24.94
N PRO A 120 -10.21 -14.30 -25.81
CA PRO A 120 -9.37 -13.96 -26.96
C PRO A 120 -10.15 -13.08 -27.95
N VAL A 121 -9.74 -11.82 -28.08
CA VAL A 121 -10.18 -10.95 -29.17
C VAL A 121 -9.59 -11.52 -30.47
N LYS A 122 -10.48 -11.97 -31.36
CA LYS A 122 -10.13 -12.34 -32.74
C LYS A 122 -9.38 -11.18 -33.39
N GLN A 123 -8.19 -11.47 -33.89
CA GLN A 123 -7.44 -10.60 -34.80
C GLN A 123 -8.34 -10.18 -35.95
N THR A 124 -8.64 -8.89 -36.04
CA THR A 124 -9.04 -8.26 -37.30
C THR A 124 -7.80 -7.60 -37.87
N SER A 125 -7.38 -8.16 -39.00
CA SER A 125 -6.27 -7.74 -39.83
C SER A 125 -6.44 -6.29 -40.29
N ALA A 126 -5.37 -5.52 -40.12
CA ALA A 126 -5.22 -4.21 -40.71
C ALA A 126 -5.38 -4.29 -42.24
N THR A 127 -6.29 -3.50 -42.79
CA THR A 127 -6.27 -3.13 -44.21
C THR A 127 -5.95 -1.64 -44.31
N THR A 128 -4.84 -1.37 -44.97
CA THR A 128 -4.27 -0.06 -45.31
C THR A 128 -5.28 0.87 -46.01
N PRO A 129 -5.33 2.17 -45.71
CA PRO A 129 -6.16 3.12 -46.43
C PRO A 129 -5.47 3.53 -47.75
N LYS A 130 -6.19 3.42 -48.87
CA LYS A 130 -5.79 3.99 -50.16
C LYS A 130 -6.60 5.25 -50.44
N LYS A 131 -5.84 6.32 -50.70
CA LYS A 131 -6.13 7.67 -51.15
C LYS A 131 -7.12 7.74 -52.33
N GLN A 132 -8.01 8.74 -52.34
CA GLN A 132 -8.20 9.60 -53.52
C GLN A 132 -8.80 10.98 -53.15
N GLU A 133 -8.13 12.01 -53.67
CA GLU A 133 -8.52 13.43 -53.77
C GLU A 133 -9.86 13.57 -54.53
N GLY A 134 -10.64 14.64 -54.53
CA GLY A 134 -10.57 16.06 -54.13
C GLY A 134 -11.95 16.64 -54.54
N ILE A 135 -12.43 17.77 -54.03
CA ILE A 135 -12.26 19.09 -54.65
C ILE A 135 -12.80 20.10 -53.63
N ALA A 136 -11.99 21.10 -53.32
CA ALA A 136 -12.33 22.32 -52.59
C ALA A 136 -12.52 23.47 -53.61
N PRO A 137 -12.63 24.74 -53.20
CA PRO A 137 -13.58 25.36 -52.26
C PRO A 137 -14.25 26.58 -52.92
N LYS A 138 -15.14 27.28 -52.20
CA LYS A 138 -15.23 28.76 -52.25
C LYS A 138 -16.07 29.30 -51.09
N GLU A 139 -15.39 29.98 -50.18
CA GLU A 139 -15.86 31.05 -49.30
C GLU A 139 -15.76 32.41 -50.06
N PRO A 140 -16.05 33.59 -49.45
CA PRO A 140 -17.03 33.96 -48.43
C PRO A 140 -17.77 35.28 -48.81
N GLY A 141 -18.74 35.73 -48.00
CA GLY A 141 -19.38 37.05 -48.21
C GLY A 141 -20.14 37.56 -47.00
N THR A 142 -19.54 38.55 -46.34
CA THR A 142 -19.99 39.26 -45.15
C THR A 142 -21.04 40.36 -45.42
N LEU A 143 -21.72 40.77 -44.34
CA LEU A 143 -21.84 42.16 -43.84
C LEU A 143 -23.25 42.80 -43.73
N ASN A 144 -23.59 43.13 -42.47
CA ASN A 144 -24.11 44.39 -41.94
C ASN A 144 -25.62 44.78 -41.94
N LYS A 145 -26.10 44.95 -40.69
CA LYS A 145 -26.71 46.15 -40.06
C LYS A 145 -27.86 46.88 -40.78
N LYS A 146 -28.99 47.03 -40.07
CA LYS A 146 -29.46 48.36 -39.62
C LYS A 146 -30.46 48.28 -38.46
N VAL A 147 -30.48 49.36 -37.71
CA VAL A 147 -31.12 49.64 -36.42
C VAL A 147 -32.15 50.76 -36.64
N MET A 148 -33.27 50.69 -35.89
CA MET A 148 -34.25 51.74 -35.51
C MET A 148 -35.05 52.48 -36.60
N GLU A 149 -36.39 52.44 -36.51
CA GLU A 149 -37.24 53.63 -36.22
C GLU A 149 -38.72 53.28 -35.97
N GLU A 150 -39.16 53.65 -34.76
CA GLU A 150 -40.45 54.20 -34.29
C GLU A 150 -41.70 54.34 -35.20
N LYS A 151 -42.84 53.82 -34.70
CA LYS A 151 -44.14 54.50 -34.38
C LYS A 151 -45.37 53.65 -34.72
N GLY A 152 -46.30 53.58 -33.76
CA GLY A 152 -47.69 53.18 -34.03
C GLY A 152 -48.36 52.47 -32.86
N VAL A 153 -49.00 53.24 -31.98
CA VAL A 153 -49.97 52.73 -31.01
C VAL A 153 -51.19 52.21 -31.79
N ALA A 154 -51.49 50.93 -31.66
CA ALA A 154 -52.84 50.40 -31.85
C ALA A 154 -53.03 49.19 -30.94
N MET A 155 -54.03 49.33 -30.08
CA MET A 155 -54.55 48.34 -29.16
C MET A 155 -55.32 47.30 -30.00
N GLU A 156 -54.79 46.08 -30.12
CA GLU A 156 -55.51 44.96 -30.72
C GLU A 156 -55.39 43.73 -29.82
N THR A 157 -56.48 43.48 -29.09
CA THR A 157 -56.76 42.25 -28.37
C THR A 157 -56.66 41.08 -29.35
N THR A 158 -55.62 40.25 -29.21
CA THR A 158 -55.55 38.99 -29.95
C THR A 158 -55.32 37.85 -28.97
N THR A 159 -56.34 36.99 -28.94
CA THR A 159 -56.47 35.73 -28.22
C THR A 159 -55.18 34.92 -28.21
N VAL A 160 -54.65 34.63 -27.02
CA VAL A 160 -53.65 33.58 -26.81
C VAL A 160 -54.27 32.27 -27.29
N SER A 161 -53.76 31.78 -28.41
CA SER A 161 -54.19 30.52 -29.02
C SER A 161 -53.96 29.36 -28.04
N ASN A 162 -55.04 28.62 -27.77
CA ASN A 162 -55.08 27.45 -26.89
C ASN A 162 -54.04 26.36 -27.22
N GLU A 163 -53.41 26.39 -28.41
CA GLU A 163 -52.36 25.44 -28.82
C GLU A 163 -51.04 25.60 -28.05
N VAL A 164 -50.63 26.83 -27.73
CA VAL A 164 -49.37 27.08 -26.98
C VAL A 164 -49.50 26.71 -25.51
N ALA A 165 -50.72 26.80 -24.96
CA ALA A 165 -51.02 26.32 -23.61
C ALA A 165 -50.96 24.78 -23.57
N THR A 166 -51.53 24.08 -24.54
CA THR A 166 -51.50 22.61 -24.58
C THR A 166 -50.10 22.03 -24.78
N GLU A 167 -49.25 22.64 -25.61
CA GLU A 167 -47.87 22.16 -25.83
C GLU A 167 -46.99 22.34 -24.58
N ASN A 168 -47.11 23.50 -23.91
CA ASN A 168 -46.38 23.75 -22.66
C ASN A 168 -46.87 22.86 -21.52
N THR A 169 -48.18 22.58 -21.44
CA THR A 169 -48.74 21.68 -20.41
C THR A 169 -48.30 20.23 -20.66
N ALA A 170 -48.30 19.75 -21.91
CA ALA A 170 -47.81 18.41 -22.25
C ALA A 170 -46.31 18.24 -21.95
N ARG A 171 -45.51 19.30 -22.12
CA ARG A 171 -44.08 19.29 -21.83
C ARG A 171 -43.79 19.35 -20.34
N ILE A 172 -44.63 20.04 -19.57
CA ILE A 172 -44.62 20.02 -18.11
C ILE A 172 -45.02 18.62 -17.61
N ASP A 173 -46.09 18.02 -18.14
CA ASP A 173 -46.49 16.65 -17.79
C ASP A 173 -45.39 15.62 -18.12
N GLU A 174 -44.68 15.77 -19.25
CA GLU A 174 -43.55 14.91 -19.61
C GLU A 174 -42.36 15.10 -18.66
N LEU A 175 -42.08 16.33 -18.27
CA LEU A 175 -41.04 16.65 -17.29
C LEU A 175 -41.39 16.14 -15.90
N GLU A 176 -42.64 16.31 -15.46
CA GLU A 176 -43.16 15.78 -14.20
C GLU A 176 -43.08 14.26 -14.19
N LYS A 177 -43.46 13.59 -15.28
CA LYS A 177 -43.37 12.13 -15.40
C LYS A 177 -41.92 11.63 -15.38
N LYS A 178 -40.98 12.36 -15.99
CA LYS A 178 -39.54 12.07 -15.91
C LYS A 178 -38.99 12.30 -14.52
N ILE A 179 -39.41 13.38 -13.84
CA ILE A 179 -39.05 13.67 -12.45
C ILE A 179 -39.61 12.57 -11.53
N ASP A 180 -40.86 12.14 -11.74
CA ASP A 180 -41.49 11.08 -10.96
C ASP A 180 -40.80 9.72 -11.21
N GLN A 181 -40.38 9.43 -12.45
CA GLN A 181 -39.58 8.24 -12.77
C GLN A 181 -38.21 8.26 -12.06
N LEU A 182 -37.52 9.39 -12.06
CA LEU A 182 -36.24 9.57 -11.37
C LEU A 182 -36.39 9.48 -9.85
N LEU A 183 -37.47 10.06 -9.29
CA LEU A 183 -37.79 9.98 -7.87
C LEU A 183 -38.23 8.57 -7.44
N HIS A 184 -38.93 7.81 -8.30
CA HIS A 184 -39.39 6.46 -7.97
C HIS A 184 -38.26 5.42 -7.92
N VAL A 185 -37.18 5.64 -8.68
CA VAL A 185 -35.96 4.80 -8.65
C VAL A 185 -35.18 5.10 -7.36
N GLN A 186 -34.92 6.37 -7.06
CA GLN A 186 -34.26 6.77 -5.81
C GLN A 186 -35.01 6.37 -4.54
N ARG A 187 -36.36 6.37 -4.58
CA ARG A 187 -37.18 5.99 -3.42
C ARG A 187 -37.23 4.48 -3.18
N ARG A 188 -37.00 3.65 -4.21
CA ARG A 188 -37.09 2.18 -4.11
C ARG A 188 -35.87 1.57 -3.40
N SER A 189 -34.66 2.07 -3.64
CA SER A 189 -33.46 1.61 -2.93
C SER A 189 -33.40 2.12 -1.50
N ALA A 190 -33.94 3.32 -1.23
CA ALA A 190 -34.00 3.91 0.10
C ALA A 190 -34.97 3.21 1.09
N LEU A 191 -35.95 2.43 0.58
CA LEU A 191 -36.98 1.76 1.38
C LEU A 191 -36.79 0.24 1.53
N MET A 192 -35.79 -0.34 0.86
CA MET A 192 -35.55 -1.79 0.88
C MET A 192 -34.72 -2.14 2.12
N GLU A 193 -35.28 -2.91 3.04
CA GLU A 193 -34.53 -3.40 4.20
C GLU A 193 -33.38 -4.31 3.72
N ILE A 194 -32.19 -4.10 4.28
CA ILE A 194 -31.01 -4.92 3.97
C ILE A 194 -31.19 -6.29 4.61
N THR A 195 -31.13 -7.33 3.78
CA THR A 195 -31.23 -8.72 4.23
C THR A 195 -29.85 -9.36 4.42
N GLU A 196 -29.78 -10.46 5.19
CA GLU A 196 -28.54 -11.26 5.30
C GLU A 196 -28.09 -11.84 3.94
N GLU A 197 -29.03 -12.12 3.04
CA GLU A 197 -28.72 -12.54 1.68
C GLU A 197 -28.03 -11.42 0.89
N ASP A 198 -28.44 -10.17 1.08
CA ASP A 198 -27.81 -9.01 0.44
C ASP A 198 -26.40 -8.77 0.92
N ILE A 199 -26.17 -8.95 2.22
CA ILE A 199 -24.83 -8.88 2.82
C ILE A 199 -23.95 -9.99 2.25
N ALA A 200 -24.45 -11.23 2.19
CA ALA A 200 -23.69 -12.36 1.65
C ALA A 200 -23.35 -12.15 0.17
N LYS A 201 -24.34 -11.75 -0.64
CA LYS A 201 -24.13 -11.46 -2.07
C LYS A 201 -23.14 -10.29 -2.26
N GLY A 202 -23.26 -9.24 -1.47
CA GLY A 202 -22.35 -8.10 -1.49
C GLY A 202 -20.91 -8.50 -1.15
N ARG A 203 -20.72 -9.32 -0.12
CA ARG A 203 -19.41 -9.89 0.24
C ARG A 203 -18.83 -10.69 -0.91
N ASP A 204 -19.63 -11.55 -1.52
CA ASP A 204 -19.16 -12.48 -2.55
C ASP A 204 -18.79 -11.73 -3.85
N LEU A 205 -19.51 -10.65 -4.20
CA LEU A 205 -19.14 -9.73 -5.28
C LEU A 205 -17.85 -8.95 -4.95
N PHE A 206 -17.78 -8.39 -3.73
CA PHE A 206 -16.65 -7.59 -3.28
C PHE A 206 -15.35 -8.39 -3.28
N THR A 207 -15.41 -9.63 -2.81
CA THR A 207 -14.28 -10.56 -2.71
C THR A 207 -13.97 -11.29 -4.01
N GLY A 208 -14.87 -11.23 -5.00
CA GLY A 208 -14.70 -11.89 -6.29
C GLY A 208 -15.00 -13.39 -6.29
N ILE A 209 -15.73 -13.88 -5.28
CA ILE A 209 -16.30 -15.24 -5.28
C ILE A 209 -17.31 -15.38 -6.42
N ILE A 210 -18.11 -14.33 -6.65
CA ILE A 210 -18.98 -14.20 -7.81
C ILE A 210 -18.58 -12.98 -8.65
N PRO A 211 -18.63 -13.07 -9.99
CA PRO A 211 -18.31 -11.95 -10.86
C PRO A 211 -19.45 -10.92 -10.90
N PHE A 212 -19.10 -9.66 -11.17
CA PHE A 212 -20.08 -8.64 -11.54
C PHE A 212 -20.68 -8.92 -12.92
N GLU A 213 -21.95 -8.57 -13.12
CA GLU A 213 -22.72 -8.86 -14.34
C GLU A 213 -22.07 -8.29 -15.60
N ASN A 214 -21.59 -7.04 -15.54
CA ASN A 214 -20.94 -6.37 -16.67
C ASN A 214 -19.41 -6.55 -16.69
N GLY A 215 -18.88 -7.50 -15.92
CA GLY A 215 -17.46 -7.85 -15.96
C GLY A 215 -16.53 -6.91 -15.21
N ALA A 216 -17.05 -6.12 -14.26
CA ALA A 216 -16.21 -5.29 -13.41
C ALA A 216 -15.26 -6.16 -12.57
N PRO A 217 -14.03 -5.70 -12.27
CA PRO A 217 -13.12 -6.41 -11.39
C PRO A 217 -13.66 -6.41 -9.94
N ASN A 218 -13.27 -7.44 -9.18
CA ASN A 218 -13.62 -7.50 -7.76
C ASN A 218 -12.96 -6.36 -6.97
N CYS A 219 -13.67 -5.89 -5.94
CA CYS A 219 -13.25 -4.72 -5.16
C CYS A 219 -12.04 -5.02 -4.27
N ILE A 220 -11.94 -6.25 -3.72
CA ILE A 220 -10.89 -6.66 -2.79
C ILE A 220 -9.48 -6.58 -3.40
N SER A 221 -9.36 -6.69 -4.73
CA SER A 221 -8.10 -6.53 -5.45
C SER A 221 -7.39 -5.21 -5.13
N CYS A 222 -8.15 -4.16 -4.80
CA CYS A 222 -7.64 -2.85 -4.41
C CYS A 222 -8.04 -2.48 -2.98
N HIS A 223 -9.23 -2.85 -2.53
CA HIS A 223 -9.81 -2.41 -1.26
C HIS A 223 -9.77 -3.54 -0.23
N ASN A 224 -8.72 -3.56 0.60
CA ASN A 224 -8.53 -4.61 1.60
C ASN A 224 -9.68 -4.66 2.63
N VAL A 225 -10.09 -5.87 2.98
CA VAL A 225 -11.06 -6.18 4.04
C VAL A 225 -10.40 -6.74 5.30
N ASP A 226 -9.14 -7.17 5.17
CA ASP A 226 -8.27 -7.58 6.27
C ASP A 226 -7.31 -6.45 6.66
N VAL A 227 -6.86 -6.49 7.91
CA VAL A 227 -5.69 -5.71 8.35
C VAL A 227 -4.47 -6.26 7.63
N ILE A 228 -3.81 -5.41 6.85
CA ILE A 228 -2.59 -5.73 6.13
C ILE A 228 -1.39 -5.04 6.79
N ASP A 229 -0.26 -5.74 6.81
CA ASP A 229 1.00 -5.20 7.30
C ASP A 229 1.83 -4.52 6.19
N THR A 230 1.30 -4.48 4.97
CA THR A 230 1.92 -3.86 3.79
C THR A 230 1.24 -2.55 3.40
N LEU A 231 1.97 -1.68 2.70
CA LEU A 231 1.43 -0.41 2.22
C LEU A 231 0.50 -0.64 1.03
N ASN A 232 -0.80 -0.41 1.21
CA ASN A 232 -1.76 -0.28 0.13
C ASN A 232 -2.07 1.20 -0.07
N TRP A 233 -1.83 1.77 -1.24
CA TRP A 233 -2.21 3.17 -1.49
C TRP A 233 -3.73 3.33 -1.65
N ASN A 234 -4.48 2.30 -2.05
CA ASN A 234 -5.93 2.41 -2.19
C ASN A 234 -6.62 2.40 -0.81
N PRO A 235 -7.72 3.15 -0.62
CA PRO A 235 -8.45 3.12 0.64
C PRO A 235 -8.93 1.70 0.97
N SER A 236 -8.89 1.31 2.23
CA SER A 236 -9.46 0.03 2.65
C SER A 236 -10.99 0.03 2.51
N ALA A 237 -11.61 -1.14 2.56
CA ALA A 237 -13.08 -1.24 2.59
C ALA A 237 -13.66 -0.47 3.80
N LEU A 238 -12.96 -0.51 4.94
CA LEU A 238 -13.33 0.23 6.15
C LEU A 238 -13.19 1.76 5.97
N ASP A 239 -12.13 2.23 5.29
CA ASP A 239 -11.96 3.66 4.98
C ASP A 239 -13.13 4.20 4.15
N ILE A 240 -13.54 3.44 3.12
CA ILE A 240 -14.68 3.79 2.25
C ILE A 240 -15.96 3.83 3.09
N ALA A 241 -16.18 2.81 3.91
CA ALA A 241 -17.37 2.69 4.73
C ALA A 241 -17.50 3.85 5.74
N ASN A 242 -16.41 4.22 6.41
CA ASN A 242 -16.37 5.34 7.34
C ASN A 242 -16.58 6.70 6.65
N LEU A 243 -16.05 6.86 5.43
CA LEU A 243 -16.18 8.12 4.72
C LEU A 243 -17.60 8.35 4.21
N TYR A 244 -18.17 7.37 3.51
CA TYR A 244 -19.37 7.59 2.72
C TYR A 244 -20.66 7.08 3.35
N LEU A 245 -20.60 6.16 4.33
CA LEU A 245 -21.82 5.62 4.94
C LEU A 245 -22.28 6.39 6.19
N ASP A 246 -21.50 7.37 6.68
CA ASP A 246 -21.89 8.24 7.80
C ASP A 246 -22.73 9.45 7.35
N ASP A 247 -22.49 9.94 6.14
CA ASP A 247 -23.11 11.17 5.67
C ASP A 247 -24.43 10.86 4.96
N LYS A 248 -25.54 11.26 5.60
CA LYS A 248 -26.90 11.09 5.05
C LYS A 248 -27.13 11.86 3.75
N ASN A 249 -26.29 12.85 3.45
CA ASN A 249 -26.37 13.61 2.21
C ASN A 249 -25.62 12.93 1.06
N ILE A 250 -24.88 11.85 1.36
CA ILE A 250 -24.14 11.09 0.36
C ILE A 250 -24.95 9.86 -0.05
N ASP A 251 -25.35 9.85 -1.30
CA ASP A 251 -25.87 8.65 -1.95
C ASP A 251 -24.71 7.78 -2.44
N PHE A 252 -24.29 6.84 -1.58
CA PHE A 252 -23.17 5.95 -1.88
C PHE A 252 -23.41 5.04 -3.09
N GLU A 253 -24.65 4.57 -3.29
CA GLU A 253 -25.00 3.76 -4.47
C GLU A 253 -24.77 4.58 -5.73
N ASN A 254 -25.26 5.82 -5.73
CA ASN A 254 -25.04 6.74 -6.85
C ASN A 254 -23.55 7.07 -7.06
N LEU A 255 -22.73 7.11 -6.02
CA LEU A 255 -21.27 7.28 -6.17
C LEU A 255 -20.58 6.07 -6.80
N LEU A 256 -21.09 4.85 -6.58
CA LEU A 256 -20.61 3.64 -7.25
C LEU A 256 -21.04 3.61 -8.72
N LEU A 257 -22.28 4.02 -9.01
CA LEU A 257 -22.80 4.09 -10.38
C LEU A 257 -22.17 5.25 -11.18
N HIS A 258 -21.84 6.35 -10.51
CA HIS A 258 -21.27 7.56 -11.11
C HIS A 258 -20.00 7.99 -10.36
N PRO A 259 -18.89 7.26 -10.53
CA PRO A 259 -17.66 7.52 -9.81
C PRO A 259 -17.06 8.89 -10.15
N LYS A 260 -16.48 9.55 -9.15
CA LYS A 260 -15.86 10.87 -9.32
C LYS A 260 -14.36 10.82 -9.60
N THR A 261 -13.67 9.76 -9.19
CA THR A 261 -12.22 9.63 -9.38
C THR A 261 -11.92 9.13 -10.78
N GLU A 262 -10.89 9.68 -11.44
CA GLU A 262 -10.55 9.33 -12.83
C GLU A 262 -10.25 7.83 -13.01
N ARG A 263 -9.55 7.21 -12.03
CA ARG A 263 -9.27 5.77 -12.04
C ARG A 263 -10.54 4.92 -12.01
N LEU A 264 -11.47 5.24 -11.10
CA LEU A 264 -12.72 4.48 -10.97
C LEU A 264 -13.69 4.78 -12.11
N LYS A 265 -13.71 6.00 -12.64
CA LYS A 265 -14.44 6.36 -13.88
C LYS A 265 -13.99 5.49 -15.04
N LYS A 266 -12.68 5.42 -15.30
CA LYS A 266 -12.17 4.61 -16.41
C LYS A 266 -12.59 3.15 -16.29
N LEU A 267 -12.48 2.58 -15.08
CA LEU A 267 -12.78 1.19 -14.80
C LEU A 267 -14.29 0.87 -14.87
N LEU A 268 -15.15 1.68 -14.24
CA LEU A 268 -16.59 1.43 -14.21
C LEU A 268 -17.34 1.97 -15.44
N ASN A 269 -16.78 2.89 -16.22
CA ASN A 269 -17.39 3.27 -17.50
C ASN A 269 -17.29 2.14 -18.55
N GLU A 270 -16.20 1.36 -18.51
CA GLU A 270 -16.03 0.17 -19.36
C GLU A 270 -16.85 -1.01 -18.83
N HIS A 271 -17.01 -1.11 -17.51
CA HIS A 271 -17.72 -2.19 -16.83
C HIS A 271 -18.69 -1.65 -15.76
N PRO A 272 -19.88 -1.14 -16.15
CA PRO A 272 -20.79 -0.47 -15.22
C PRO A 272 -21.41 -1.44 -14.22
N LEU A 273 -21.60 -1.00 -12.96
CA LEU A 273 -22.34 -1.79 -11.98
C LEU A 273 -23.85 -1.62 -12.18
N THR A 274 -24.62 -2.65 -11.86
CA THR A 274 -26.08 -2.53 -11.75
C THR A 274 -26.48 -1.86 -10.43
N GLU A 275 -27.69 -1.29 -10.38
CA GLU A 275 -28.24 -0.72 -9.14
C GLU A 275 -28.30 -1.77 -8.02
N ARG A 276 -28.60 -3.04 -8.36
CA ARG A 276 -28.67 -4.11 -7.37
C ARG A 276 -27.30 -4.47 -6.81
N GLU A 277 -26.28 -4.53 -7.67
CA GLU A 277 -24.89 -4.76 -7.22
C GLU A 277 -24.43 -3.64 -6.32
N ALA A 278 -24.62 -2.37 -6.71
CA ALA A 278 -24.27 -1.20 -5.90
C ALA A 278 -24.94 -1.24 -4.52
N PHE A 279 -26.23 -1.61 -4.45
CA PHE A 279 -26.95 -1.79 -3.19
C PHE A 279 -26.34 -2.90 -2.31
N THR A 280 -26.05 -4.07 -2.88
CA THR A 280 -25.46 -5.20 -2.11
C THR A 280 -24.04 -4.88 -1.62
N ILE A 281 -23.23 -4.17 -2.42
CA ILE A 281 -21.90 -3.69 -1.98
C ILE A 281 -22.04 -2.73 -0.79
N LYS A 282 -22.98 -1.79 -0.84
CA LYS A 282 -23.29 -0.90 0.30
C LYS A 282 -23.68 -1.69 1.54
N ALA A 283 -24.55 -2.69 1.39
CA ALA A 283 -24.96 -3.56 2.50
C ALA A 283 -23.78 -4.27 3.16
N TYR A 284 -22.86 -4.82 2.36
CA TYR A 284 -21.64 -5.44 2.88
C TYR A 284 -20.69 -4.44 3.55
N LEU A 285 -20.50 -3.24 3.00
CA LEU A 285 -19.65 -2.22 3.63
C LEU A 285 -20.21 -1.73 4.98
N GLN A 286 -21.54 -1.77 5.17
CA GLN A 286 -22.14 -1.48 6.48
C GLN A 286 -21.74 -2.50 7.55
N THR A 287 -21.57 -3.78 7.19
CA THR A 287 -21.09 -4.79 8.15
C THR A 287 -19.62 -4.58 8.48
N ILE A 288 -18.77 -4.29 7.47
CA ILE A 288 -17.36 -3.94 7.71
C ILE A 288 -17.23 -2.71 8.62
N LYS A 289 -18.08 -1.70 8.46
CA LYS A 289 -18.09 -0.52 9.34
C LYS A 289 -18.38 -0.89 10.79
N LYS A 290 -19.31 -1.82 11.01
CA LYS A 290 -19.71 -2.27 12.34
C LYS A 290 -18.64 -3.17 12.99
N ASP A 291 -18.12 -4.12 12.22
CA ASP A 291 -17.27 -5.19 12.73
C ASP A 291 -15.77 -4.84 12.66
N GLY A 292 -15.40 -3.87 11.84
CA GLY A 292 -14.02 -3.50 11.53
C GLY A 292 -13.36 -4.43 10.50
N LEU A 293 -12.09 -4.17 10.20
CA LEU A 293 -11.28 -5.06 9.36
C LEU A 293 -10.98 -6.36 10.11
N HIS A 294 -11.00 -7.47 9.39
CA HIS A 294 -10.64 -8.77 9.94
C HIS A 294 -9.14 -8.81 10.29
N LYS A 295 -8.82 -9.27 11.49
CA LYS A 295 -7.43 -9.51 11.90
C LYS A 295 -7.03 -10.92 11.49
N SER A 296 -6.28 -11.03 10.39
CA SER A 296 -5.65 -12.27 9.99
C SER A 296 -4.79 -12.80 11.14
N LYS A 297 -5.13 -13.98 11.67
CA LYS A 297 -4.27 -14.68 12.64
C LYS A 297 -3.17 -15.38 11.85
N SER A 298 -2.07 -14.69 11.58
CA SER A 298 -0.94 -15.35 10.92
C SER A 298 -0.44 -16.48 11.82
N ALA A 299 -0.51 -17.72 11.33
CA ALA A 299 0.18 -18.82 12.00
C ALA A 299 1.66 -18.51 11.94
N SER A 300 2.33 -18.36 13.09
CA SER A 300 3.74 -18.06 13.09
C SER A 300 4.48 -19.23 12.41
N PRO A 301 5.36 -18.98 11.43
CA PRO A 301 6.07 -20.05 10.70
C PRO A 301 6.77 -21.05 11.63
N ASN A 302 7.18 -20.55 12.80
CA ASN A 302 7.85 -21.33 13.83
C ASN A 302 6.96 -22.41 14.45
N SER A 303 5.64 -22.22 14.54
CA SER A 303 4.74 -23.19 15.15
C SER A 303 4.62 -24.49 14.35
N MET A 304 4.53 -24.38 13.02
CA MET A 304 4.45 -25.54 12.12
C MET A 304 5.78 -26.28 12.05
N SER A 305 6.90 -25.55 11.92
CA SER A 305 8.25 -26.16 11.91
C SER A 305 8.57 -26.89 13.21
N LEU A 306 8.15 -26.34 14.37
CA LEU A 306 8.34 -26.98 15.66
C LEU A 306 7.55 -28.29 15.74
N GLY A 307 6.30 -28.33 15.25
CA GLY A 307 5.50 -29.54 15.17
C GLY A 307 6.14 -30.62 14.30
N ILE A 308 6.69 -30.24 13.14
CA ILE A 308 7.42 -31.16 12.24
C ILE A 308 8.66 -31.73 12.94
N VAL A 309 9.47 -30.88 13.56
CA VAL A 309 10.72 -31.30 14.22
C VAL A 309 10.43 -32.21 15.43
N VAL A 310 9.38 -31.93 16.21
CA VAL A 310 8.93 -32.83 17.29
C VAL A 310 8.47 -34.18 16.72
N GLY A 311 7.74 -34.19 15.59
CA GLY A 311 7.36 -35.41 14.91
C GLY A 311 8.57 -36.25 14.47
N VAL A 312 9.58 -35.61 13.86
CA VAL A 312 10.84 -36.26 13.43
C VAL A 312 11.63 -36.80 14.62
N LEU A 313 11.68 -36.06 15.73
CA LEU A 313 12.30 -36.51 16.99
C LEU A 313 11.63 -37.79 17.50
N LEU A 314 10.29 -37.80 17.58
CA LEU A 314 9.53 -38.95 18.07
C LEU A 314 9.68 -40.16 17.17
N LEU A 315 9.62 -39.99 15.84
CA LEU A 315 9.85 -41.07 14.88
C LEU A 315 11.26 -41.66 15.00
N SER A 316 12.27 -40.80 15.18
CA SER A 316 13.66 -41.24 15.35
C SER A 316 13.87 -42.00 16.67
N LEU A 317 13.19 -41.59 17.75
CA LEU A 317 13.20 -42.32 19.03
C LEU A 317 12.50 -43.68 18.93
N ILE A 318 11.33 -43.73 18.27
CA ILE A 318 10.59 -44.97 18.03
C ILE A 318 11.44 -45.93 17.18
N ASP A 319 12.15 -45.42 16.18
CA ASP A 319 13.02 -46.26 15.34
C ASP A 319 14.18 -46.87 16.12
N LEU A 320 14.82 -46.07 16.98
CA LEU A 320 15.96 -46.53 17.77
C LEU A 320 15.54 -47.55 18.84
N LEU A 321 14.36 -47.37 19.45
CA LEU A 321 13.86 -48.20 20.55
C LEU A 321 13.12 -49.47 20.07
N PHE A 322 12.30 -49.39 19.02
CA PHE A 322 11.37 -50.45 18.64
C PHE A 322 11.59 -50.97 17.22
N THR A 323 11.44 -50.14 16.19
CA THR A 323 11.30 -50.63 14.80
C THR A 323 12.63 -51.00 14.15
N LYS A 324 13.72 -50.29 14.49
CA LYS A 324 15.08 -50.52 13.98
C LYS A 324 15.16 -50.68 12.45
N TRP A 325 14.32 -49.92 11.73
CA TRP A 325 14.30 -49.93 10.27
C TRP A 325 15.57 -49.31 9.70
N ILE A 326 16.13 -48.29 10.37
CA ILE A 326 17.43 -47.72 10.00
C ILE A 326 18.55 -48.56 10.61
N LYS A 327 19.21 -49.36 9.77
CA LYS A 327 20.31 -50.26 10.19
C LYS A 327 21.50 -49.51 10.79
N ILE A 328 21.74 -48.27 10.35
CA ILE A 328 22.86 -47.43 10.82
C ILE A 328 22.38 -46.59 11.99
N LYS A 329 22.66 -47.04 13.22
CA LYS A 329 22.24 -46.36 14.47
C LYS A 329 22.71 -44.92 14.62
N PHE A 330 23.77 -44.52 13.91
CA PHE A 330 24.28 -43.16 13.94
C PHE A 330 23.29 -42.14 13.33
N ILE A 331 22.53 -42.52 12.30
CA ILE A 331 21.58 -41.64 11.61
C ILE A 331 20.46 -41.14 12.55
N PRO A 332 19.69 -42.00 13.23
CA PRO A 332 18.66 -41.53 14.17
C PRO A 332 19.25 -40.76 15.36
N ILE A 333 20.47 -41.09 15.81
CA ILE A 333 21.15 -40.34 16.88
C ILE A 333 21.45 -38.90 16.44
N VAL A 334 21.98 -38.70 15.23
CA VAL A 334 22.25 -37.36 14.68
C VAL A 334 20.95 -36.56 14.53
N ILE A 335 19.88 -37.19 14.04
CA ILE A 335 18.56 -36.55 13.90
C ILE A 335 18.02 -36.12 15.26
N ILE A 336 18.16 -36.96 16.29
CA ILE A 336 17.73 -36.63 17.65
C ILE A 336 18.52 -35.44 18.19
N ILE A 337 19.86 -35.44 18.08
CA ILE A 337 20.70 -34.33 18.54
C ILE A 337 20.35 -33.03 17.82
N GLY A 338 20.20 -33.07 16.49
CA GLY A 338 19.80 -31.90 15.69
C GLY A 338 18.42 -31.37 16.07
N SER A 339 17.45 -32.27 16.27
CA SER A 339 16.08 -31.91 16.68
C SER A 339 16.05 -31.29 18.07
N ILE A 340 16.78 -31.86 19.05
CA ILE A 340 16.91 -31.28 20.40
C ILE A 340 17.59 -29.91 20.34
N GLY A 341 18.63 -29.75 19.54
CA GLY A 341 19.29 -28.47 19.31
C GLY A 341 18.32 -27.41 18.77
N TYR A 342 17.56 -27.74 17.73
CA TYR A 342 16.54 -26.85 17.16
C TYR A 342 15.44 -26.49 18.17
N ILE A 343 14.90 -27.49 18.88
CA ILE A 343 13.87 -27.31 19.91
C ILE A 343 14.39 -26.47 21.09
N SER A 344 15.69 -26.51 21.39
CA SER A 344 16.28 -25.70 22.48
C SER A 344 16.54 -24.25 22.04
N ILE A 345 17.02 -24.05 20.80
CA ILE A 345 17.37 -22.72 20.27
C ILE A 345 16.11 -21.90 19.95
N THR A 346 15.03 -22.54 19.48
CA THR A 346 13.82 -21.82 19.03
C THR A 346 13.10 -21.08 20.16
N PRO A 347 12.81 -21.67 21.34
CA PRO A 347 12.23 -20.95 22.47
C PRO A 347 13.18 -19.89 23.02
N PHE A 348 14.49 -20.13 23.02
CA PHE A 348 15.47 -19.15 23.48
C PHE A 348 15.50 -17.90 22.60
N THR A 349 15.55 -18.09 21.27
CA THR A 349 15.51 -16.99 20.30
C THR A 349 14.16 -16.27 20.32
N LEU A 350 13.05 -17.01 20.42
CA LEU A 350 11.72 -16.41 20.57
C LEU A 350 11.62 -15.58 21.85
N SER A 351 12.09 -16.11 22.99
CA SER A 351 12.06 -15.44 24.29
C SER A 351 12.84 -14.13 24.29
N LYS A 352 14.00 -14.09 23.61
CA LYS A 352 14.78 -12.85 23.43
C LYS A 352 14.03 -11.77 22.66
N ASN A 353 13.09 -12.16 21.80
CA ASN A 353 12.33 -11.26 20.96
C ASN A 353 10.95 -10.91 21.54
N ILE A 354 10.55 -11.50 22.67
CA ILE A 354 9.29 -11.15 23.35
C ILE A 354 9.35 -9.69 23.79
N GLY A 355 8.31 -8.93 23.46
CA GLY A 355 8.21 -7.52 23.79
C GLY A 355 9.02 -6.59 22.88
N LEU A 356 9.71 -7.12 21.86
CA LEU A 356 10.33 -6.29 20.83
C LEU A 356 9.32 -5.96 19.74
N SER A 357 9.16 -4.67 19.44
CA SER A 357 8.36 -4.15 18.33
C SER A 357 9.21 -3.77 17.12
N LYS A 358 10.38 -4.39 16.93
CA LYS A 358 11.23 -4.12 15.76
C LYS A 358 10.49 -4.53 14.48
N ASN A 359 10.55 -3.67 13.46
CA ASN A 359 9.78 -3.75 12.22
C ASN A 359 8.25 -3.64 12.40
N TYR A 360 7.77 -3.24 13.58
CA TYR A 360 6.37 -2.91 13.75
C TYR A 360 6.02 -1.70 12.88
N GLU A 361 5.10 -1.92 11.96
CA GLU A 361 4.68 -0.98 10.94
C GLU A 361 3.16 -1.14 10.81
N PRO A 362 2.35 -0.46 11.63
CA PRO A 362 0.90 -0.54 11.60
C PRO A 362 0.32 0.38 10.53
N ASP A 363 -0.86 0.04 10.01
CA ASP A 363 -1.59 0.95 9.13
C ASP A 363 -2.05 2.17 9.94
N GLN A 364 -2.06 3.33 9.29
CA GLN A 364 -2.36 4.61 9.93
C GLN A 364 -3.72 5.13 9.45
N PRO A 365 -4.46 5.89 10.27
CA PRO A 365 -5.75 6.46 9.86
C PRO A 365 -5.65 7.32 8.59
N ILE A 366 -4.49 7.96 8.41
CA ILE A 366 -4.10 8.68 7.20
C ILE A 366 -2.78 8.11 6.72
N LYS A 367 -2.69 7.80 5.42
CA LYS A 367 -1.47 7.26 4.78
C LYS A 367 -0.45 8.37 4.56
N PHE A 368 0.11 8.85 5.66
CA PHE A 368 1.08 9.93 5.70
C PHE A 368 2.49 9.43 5.36
N SER A 369 3.07 9.96 4.28
CA SER A 369 4.43 9.64 3.84
C SER A 369 5.46 10.67 4.33
N HIS A 370 6.41 10.23 5.16
CA HIS A 370 7.55 11.08 5.54
C HIS A 370 8.53 11.27 4.38
N LYS A 371 8.61 10.30 3.46
CA LYS A 371 9.41 10.39 2.24
C LYS A 371 9.03 11.59 1.39
N ILE A 372 7.74 11.82 1.16
CA ILE A 372 7.29 12.98 0.38
C ILE A 372 7.54 14.28 1.15
N HIS A 373 7.17 14.33 2.44
CA HIS A 373 7.22 15.58 3.20
C HIS A 373 8.66 15.99 3.55
N SER A 374 9.42 15.12 4.21
CA SER A 374 10.78 15.41 4.67
C SER A 374 11.85 15.08 3.63
N GLY A 375 11.67 14.04 2.84
CA GLY A 375 12.67 13.60 1.86
C GLY A 375 12.64 14.39 0.57
N GLU A 376 11.52 14.33 -0.17
CA GLU A 376 11.38 14.95 -1.49
C GLU A 376 11.17 16.47 -1.40
N ASN A 377 10.29 16.92 -0.50
CA ASN A 377 9.99 18.35 -0.33
C ASN A 377 10.93 19.07 0.65
N GLY A 378 11.79 18.34 1.38
CA GLY A 378 12.78 18.92 2.28
C GLY A 378 12.20 19.66 3.49
N ILE A 379 10.97 19.32 3.94
CA ILE A 379 10.39 19.93 5.14
C ILE A 379 11.20 19.49 6.36
N ALA A 380 11.71 20.46 7.14
CA ALA A 380 12.50 20.18 8.32
C ALA A 380 11.70 19.39 9.38
N CYS A 381 12.32 18.37 10.00
CA CYS A 381 11.65 17.49 10.98
C CYS A 381 10.96 18.26 12.12
N LEU A 382 11.62 19.31 12.63
CA LEU A 382 11.12 20.13 13.74
C LEU A 382 9.98 21.07 13.35
N TYR A 383 9.64 21.20 12.06
CA TYR A 383 8.47 21.97 11.65
C TYR A 383 7.18 21.30 12.16
N CYS A 384 7.07 19.98 11.98
CA CYS A 384 5.94 19.19 12.47
C CYS A 384 6.16 18.75 13.93
N HIS A 385 7.37 18.30 14.25
CA HIS A 385 7.73 17.78 15.58
C HIS A 385 8.41 18.85 16.44
N SER A 386 7.74 19.99 16.56
CA SER A 386 8.30 21.22 17.14
C SER A 386 8.69 21.11 18.61
N THR A 387 8.14 20.16 19.35
CA THR A 387 8.39 20.01 20.79
C THR A 387 9.62 19.16 21.12
N ALA A 388 10.26 18.53 20.12
CA ALA A 388 11.34 17.58 20.35
C ALA A 388 12.54 18.20 21.11
N GLU A 389 12.83 19.49 20.93
CA GLU A 389 13.98 20.14 21.57
C GLU A 389 13.77 20.55 23.03
N TYR A 390 12.53 20.72 23.49
CA TYR A 390 12.24 21.31 24.80
C TYR A 390 11.20 20.56 25.64
N SER A 391 10.54 19.54 25.08
CA SER A 391 9.57 18.70 25.81
C SER A 391 10.10 17.29 26.05
N LYS A 392 9.56 16.61 27.06
CA LYS A 392 9.74 15.17 27.27
C LYS A 392 9.25 14.37 26.06
N ILE A 393 8.18 14.84 25.42
CA ILE A 393 7.49 14.14 24.35
C ILE A 393 7.62 14.95 23.05
N SER A 394 8.11 14.30 21.98
CA SER A 394 7.95 14.81 20.63
C SER A 394 6.53 14.49 20.16
N GLY A 395 5.65 15.49 20.21
CA GLY A 395 4.24 15.33 19.88
C GLY A 395 4.02 15.03 18.40
N ILE A 396 2.87 14.45 18.10
CA ILE A 396 2.33 14.41 16.73
C ILE A 396 1.74 15.80 16.45
N PRO A 397 2.00 16.41 15.27
CA PRO A 397 1.44 17.72 14.95
C PRO A 397 -0.10 17.69 15.00
N PRO A 398 -0.72 18.77 15.48
CA PRO A 398 -2.17 18.90 15.42
C PRO A 398 -2.64 19.12 13.97
N THR A 399 -3.91 18.85 13.68
CA THR A 399 -4.50 18.90 12.32
C THR A 399 -4.29 20.27 11.64
N GLU A 400 -4.21 21.34 12.42
CA GLU A 400 -3.99 22.71 11.97
C GLU A 400 -2.65 22.87 11.24
N VAL A 401 -1.60 22.15 11.64
CA VAL A 401 -0.30 22.19 10.96
C VAL A 401 -0.42 21.64 9.54
N CYS A 402 -1.25 20.62 9.33
CA CYS A 402 -1.47 20.01 8.03
C CYS A 402 -2.11 21.01 7.05
N VAL A 403 -3.10 21.77 7.50
CA VAL A 403 -3.86 22.69 6.63
C VAL A 403 -3.11 23.98 6.29
N ASN A 404 -2.01 24.31 6.97
CA ASN A 404 -1.12 25.40 6.57
C ASN A 404 -0.66 25.28 5.11
N CYS A 405 -0.47 24.05 4.62
CA CYS A 405 -0.14 23.75 3.23
C CYS A 405 -1.33 23.15 2.48
N HIS A 406 -2.05 22.20 3.08
CA HIS A 406 -3.13 21.47 2.41
C HIS A 406 -4.40 22.28 2.15
N TYR A 407 -4.50 23.51 2.66
CA TYR A 407 -5.51 24.45 2.19
C TYR A 407 -5.33 24.80 0.70
N LYS A 408 -4.07 24.92 0.24
CA LYS A 408 -3.72 25.19 -1.17
C LYS A 408 -3.49 23.90 -1.96
N ILE A 409 -2.87 22.90 -1.33
CA ILE A 409 -2.56 21.61 -1.97
C ILE A 409 -3.73 20.64 -1.74
N LYS A 410 -4.68 20.66 -2.68
CA LYS A 410 -5.94 19.89 -2.58
C LYS A 410 -5.95 18.54 -3.30
N SER A 411 -4.93 18.25 -4.10
CA SER A 411 -4.87 17.05 -4.92
C SER A 411 -3.46 16.50 -5.05
N GLY A 412 -3.36 15.20 -5.30
CA GLY A 412 -2.08 14.51 -5.52
C GLY A 412 -2.25 13.23 -6.33
N ALA A 413 -1.14 12.52 -6.57
CA ALA A 413 -1.15 11.23 -7.24
C ALA A 413 -1.85 10.16 -6.38
N ASN A 414 -2.19 9.02 -6.98
CA ASN A 414 -2.80 7.87 -6.30
C ASN A 414 -4.06 8.25 -5.48
N SER A 415 -4.10 7.87 -4.22
CA SER A 415 -5.15 8.19 -3.25
C SER A 415 -4.87 9.44 -2.43
N TRP A 416 -3.85 10.25 -2.74
CA TRP A 416 -3.47 11.36 -1.87
C TRP A 416 -4.59 12.38 -1.70
N THR A 417 -5.38 12.63 -2.75
CA THR A 417 -6.58 13.47 -2.65
C THR A 417 -7.58 12.90 -1.62
N PHE A 418 -7.74 11.58 -1.57
CA PHE A 418 -8.59 10.91 -0.57
C PHE A 418 -8.02 11.09 0.85
N GLU A 419 -6.71 10.92 1.02
CA GLU A 419 -6.04 11.08 2.33
C GLU A 419 -6.05 12.55 2.81
N ILE A 420 -5.85 13.52 1.92
CA ILE A 420 -5.96 14.96 2.23
C ILE A 420 -7.39 15.31 2.67
N ASN A 421 -8.41 14.72 2.04
CA ASN A 421 -9.80 14.94 2.44
C ASN A 421 -10.11 14.44 3.86
N LYS A 422 -9.42 13.40 4.35
CA LYS A 422 -9.54 12.97 5.75
C LYS A 422 -9.08 14.06 6.73
N ILE A 423 -8.05 14.82 6.38
CA ILE A 423 -7.55 15.97 7.17
C ILE A 423 -8.62 17.07 7.24
N ASN A 424 -9.21 17.42 6.09
CA ASN A 424 -10.28 18.42 6.03
C ASN A 424 -11.49 18.00 6.86
N ARG A 425 -11.92 16.73 6.76
CA ARG A 425 -13.02 16.19 7.59
C ARG A 425 -12.70 16.25 9.07
N ALA A 426 -11.47 15.92 9.49
CA ALA A 426 -11.05 16.02 10.89
C ALA A 426 -11.15 17.47 11.40
N LEU A 427 -10.80 18.45 10.57
CA LEU A 427 -10.92 19.88 10.90
C LEU A 427 -12.40 20.32 10.99
N GLU A 428 -13.24 19.95 10.02
CA GLU A 428 -14.67 20.29 9.97
C GLU A 428 -15.45 19.71 11.14
N THR A 429 -15.20 18.43 11.45
CA THR A 429 -15.87 17.70 12.54
C THR A 429 -15.26 18.00 13.91
N LYS A 430 -14.13 18.70 13.97
CA LYS A 430 -13.33 18.94 15.18
C LYS A 430 -12.96 17.66 15.93
N GLN A 431 -12.86 16.53 15.22
CA GLN A 431 -12.46 15.25 15.77
C GLN A 431 -10.96 15.03 15.52
N PRO A 432 -10.16 14.76 16.56
CA PRO A 432 -8.73 14.53 16.39
C PRO A 432 -8.46 13.22 15.65
N ILE A 433 -7.43 13.22 14.80
CA ILE A 433 -6.97 12.02 14.10
C ILE A 433 -6.36 11.07 15.15
N LYS A 434 -6.92 9.84 15.24
CA LYS A 434 -6.51 8.82 16.21
C LYS A 434 -5.32 8.01 15.69
N TRP A 435 -4.14 8.61 15.65
CA TRP A 435 -2.90 7.98 15.19
C TRP A 435 -2.55 6.70 15.97
N VAL A 436 -1.99 5.71 15.28
CA VAL A 436 -1.48 4.48 15.91
C VAL A 436 -0.03 4.69 16.29
N LYS A 437 0.26 4.68 17.59
CA LYS A 437 1.61 4.90 18.12
C LYS A 437 2.51 3.71 17.80
N ILE A 438 3.62 3.99 17.12
CA ILE A 438 4.60 2.98 16.68
C ILE A 438 5.65 2.73 17.76
N HIS A 439 6.31 3.80 18.19
CA HIS A 439 7.36 3.73 19.19
C HIS A 439 6.75 3.84 20.58
N ASN A 440 6.76 2.76 21.34
CA ASN A 440 6.26 2.76 22.71
C ASN A 440 7.34 2.26 23.68
N LEU A 441 7.43 2.93 24.83
CA LEU A 441 8.22 2.51 25.97
C LEU A 441 7.24 2.20 27.12
N PRO A 442 7.57 1.26 28.01
CA PRO A 442 6.77 1.03 29.21
C PRO A 442 6.62 2.28 30.09
N ASP A 443 5.57 2.37 30.90
CA ASP A 443 5.27 3.59 31.68
C ASP A 443 6.28 3.89 32.80
N HIS A 444 7.00 2.87 33.30
CA HIS A 444 8.17 3.04 34.19
C HIS A 444 9.44 3.54 33.43
N VAL A 445 9.26 3.83 32.15
CA VAL A 445 10.07 4.51 31.14
C VAL A 445 10.21 6.03 31.25
N PHE A 446 11.11 6.62 32.06
CA PHE A 446 11.38 8.05 31.90
C PHE A 446 12.31 8.31 30.71
N PHE A 447 11.74 8.68 29.58
CA PHE A 447 12.46 9.17 28.39
C PHE A 447 12.11 10.63 28.12
N SER A 448 13.10 11.46 27.79
CA SER A 448 12.93 12.89 27.49
C SER A 448 13.54 13.28 26.15
N HIS A 449 12.72 13.69 25.16
CA HIS A 449 13.24 14.19 23.88
C HIS A 449 14.13 15.42 24.04
N ALA A 450 13.77 16.36 24.92
CA ALA A 450 14.54 17.58 25.17
C ALA A 450 16.00 17.31 25.57
N GLN A 451 16.24 16.27 26.38
CA GLN A 451 17.60 15.89 26.77
C GLN A 451 18.40 15.31 25.62
N HIS A 452 17.77 14.54 24.73
CA HIS A 452 18.47 13.89 23.62
C HIS A 452 18.65 14.82 22.42
N VAL A 453 17.60 15.53 22.01
CA VAL A 453 17.62 16.42 20.83
C VAL A 453 18.10 17.81 21.22
N GLY A 454 17.56 18.39 22.29
CA GLY A 454 17.90 19.74 22.74
C GLY A 454 19.31 19.86 23.29
N ALA A 455 19.63 19.07 24.34
CA ALA A 455 20.94 19.09 24.98
C ALA A 455 21.96 18.17 24.30
N GLY A 456 21.60 16.91 24.05
CA GLY A 456 22.50 15.91 23.47
C GLY A 456 22.79 16.10 21.98
N LYS A 457 22.01 16.95 21.28
CA LYS A 457 22.10 17.20 19.83
C LYS A 457 22.17 15.90 19.01
N ILE A 458 21.45 14.87 19.47
CA ILE A 458 21.36 13.57 18.80
C ILE A 458 20.51 13.71 17.53
N GLN A 459 21.02 13.21 16.42
CA GLN A 459 20.30 13.20 15.14
C GLN A 459 19.11 12.23 15.21
N CYS A 460 17.96 12.65 14.68
CA CYS A 460 16.71 11.86 14.72
C CYS A 460 16.91 10.46 14.13
N GLN A 461 17.70 10.36 13.04
CA GLN A 461 17.95 9.13 12.30
C GLN A 461 18.73 8.09 13.11
N GLN A 462 19.48 8.50 14.14
CA GLN A 462 20.21 7.56 14.99
C GLN A 462 19.27 6.70 15.83
N CYS A 463 18.07 7.19 16.14
CA CYS A 463 17.07 6.47 16.93
C CYS A 463 15.93 5.92 16.06
N HIS A 464 15.45 6.70 15.09
CA HIS A 464 14.27 6.33 14.28
C HIS A 464 14.61 5.74 12.90
N GLY A 465 15.89 5.68 12.54
CA GLY A 465 16.32 5.33 11.18
C GLY A 465 16.05 6.45 10.19
N LYS A 466 16.24 6.19 8.90
CA LYS A 466 16.06 7.17 7.82
C LYS A 466 14.59 7.43 7.53
N ILE A 467 13.93 8.18 8.42
CA ILE A 467 12.49 8.49 8.33
C ILE A 467 12.14 9.22 7.04
N GLU A 468 13.06 10.05 6.54
CA GLU A 468 12.94 10.76 5.26
C GLU A 468 12.92 9.85 4.03
N GLU A 469 13.20 8.55 4.16
CA GLU A 469 13.07 7.55 3.09
C GLU A 469 11.80 6.70 3.26
N MET A 470 10.98 6.92 4.31
CA MET A 470 9.84 6.06 4.67
C MET A 470 8.49 6.62 4.19
N ASP A 471 7.81 5.88 3.32
CA ASP A 471 6.40 6.13 2.97
C ASP A 471 5.45 5.71 4.11
N ARG A 472 5.85 4.73 4.91
CA ARG A 472 5.16 4.29 6.10
C ARG A 472 6.18 4.04 7.20
N VAL A 473 5.96 4.65 8.36
CA VAL A 473 6.94 4.61 9.45
C VAL A 473 6.92 3.23 10.09
N LYS A 474 8.12 2.64 10.23
CA LYS A 474 8.34 1.42 10.99
C LYS A 474 9.31 1.65 12.13
N GLN A 475 9.19 0.86 13.19
CA GLN A 475 10.17 0.88 14.27
C GLN A 475 11.46 0.18 13.82
N VAL A 476 12.52 0.97 13.60
CA VAL A 476 13.84 0.46 13.19
C VAL A 476 14.66 -0.03 14.39
N SER A 477 14.68 0.77 15.45
CA SER A 477 15.48 0.49 16.66
C SER A 477 14.72 -0.41 17.63
N PRO A 478 15.42 -1.32 18.35
CA PRO A 478 14.77 -2.24 19.27
C PRO A 478 14.24 -1.55 20.55
N LEU A 479 14.78 -0.39 20.91
CA LEU A 479 14.41 0.38 22.11
C LEU A 479 14.49 -0.44 23.42
N THR A 480 15.41 -1.40 23.48
CA THR A 480 15.66 -2.18 24.69
C THR A 480 16.54 -1.41 25.66
N MET A 481 16.46 -1.75 26.95
CA MET A 481 17.35 -1.20 27.98
C MET A 481 18.83 -1.36 27.59
N GLY A 482 19.21 -2.55 27.11
CA GLY A 482 20.59 -2.81 26.66
C GLY A 482 21.03 -1.86 25.55
N TRP A 483 20.16 -1.61 24.55
CA TRP A 483 20.44 -0.66 23.47
C TRP A 483 20.64 0.78 23.99
N CYS A 484 19.81 1.22 24.95
CA CYS A 484 19.98 2.53 25.58
C CYS A 484 21.30 2.64 26.36
N LEU A 485 21.62 1.63 27.17
CA LEU A 485 22.84 1.60 27.98
C LEU A 485 24.11 1.57 27.12
N ASP A 486 24.12 0.77 26.06
CA ASP A 486 25.27 0.69 25.16
C ASP A 486 25.51 2.03 24.46
N CYS A 487 24.44 2.73 24.05
CA CYS A 487 24.55 4.08 23.53
C CYS A 487 25.08 5.06 24.59
N HIS A 488 24.56 5.04 25.82
CA HIS A 488 25.01 5.93 26.89
C HIS A 488 26.49 5.71 27.28
N ARG A 489 26.95 4.46 27.26
CA ARG A 489 28.34 4.10 27.57
C ARG A 489 29.34 4.53 26.50
N THR A 490 28.89 4.66 25.25
CA THR A 490 29.78 4.91 24.11
C THR A 490 29.66 6.32 23.55
N LYS A 491 28.54 7.00 23.79
CA LYS A 491 28.29 8.33 23.25
C LYS A 491 28.95 9.41 24.10
N ASN A 492 29.83 10.17 23.47
CA ASN A 492 30.46 11.34 24.10
C ASN A 492 29.49 12.53 24.12
N VAL A 493 29.57 13.31 25.19
CA VAL A 493 28.82 14.56 25.33
C VAL A 493 29.63 15.74 24.81
N ASN A 494 28.97 16.69 24.14
CA ASN A 494 29.63 17.94 23.76
C ASN A 494 29.53 18.92 24.94
N ILE A 495 30.58 18.97 25.76
CA ILE A 495 30.67 19.86 26.93
C ILE A 495 31.14 21.27 26.56
N ASN A 496 31.98 21.39 25.52
CA ASN A 496 32.64 22.65 25.19
C ASN A 496 31.71 23.66 24.50
N ASP A 497 30.80 23.19 23.66
CA ASP A 497 29.93 24.07 22.85
C ASP A 497 28.51 24.20 23.42
N ASN A 498 28.22 23.58 24.57
CA ASN A 498 26.87 23.48 25.11
C ASN A 498 26.75 24.08 26.51
N LYS A 499 26.07 25.22 26.59
CA LYS A 499 25.78 25.96 27.83
C LYS A 499 25.03 25.13 28.88
N PHE A 500 24.33 24.07 28.49
CA PHE A 500 23.69 23.16 29.43
C PHE A 500 24.71 22.55 30.41
N TYR A 501 25.94 22.29 29.96
CA TYR A 501 26.96 21.65 30.79
C TYR A 501 27.79 22.65 31.61
N ASP A 502 27.56 23.96 31.47
CA ASP A 502 28.24 25.00 32.27
C ASP A 502 27.94 24.86 33.77
N SER A 503 26.81 24.25 34.13
CA SER A 503 26.43 23.99 35.52
C SER A 503 27.29 22.93 36.20
N TYR A 504 28.02 22.10 35.45
CA TYR A 504 28.82 20.99 35.99
C TYR A 504 30.24 21.45 36.37
N LYS A 505 30.35 22.38 37.32
CA LYS A 505 31.62 23.01 37.73
C LYS A 505 32.76 22.01 38.01
N GLY A 506 32.47 20.91 38.71
CA GLY A 506 33.48 19.90 39.04
C GLY A 506 34.10 19.23 37.81
N ILE A 507 33.31 19.04 36.74
CA ILE A 507 33.80 18.46 35.49
C ILE A 507 34.67 19.46 34.74
N HIS A 508 34.28 20.74 34.72
CA HIS A 508 35.10 21.80 34.16
C HIS A 508 36.46 21.93 34.88
N ASP A 509 36.48 21.76 36.20
CA ASP A 509 37.72 21.79 36.99
C ASP A 509 38.61 20.55 36.74
N ASP A 510 38.00 19.37 36.57
CA ASP A 510 38.74 18.14 36.22
C ASP A 510 39.28 18.16 34.78
N ILE A 511 38.56 18.78 33.84
CA ILE A 511 39.05 19.05 32.48
C ILE A 511 40.22 20.06 32.53
N LYS A 512 40.05 21.18 33.25
CA LYS A 512 41.11 22.21 33.39
C LYS A 512 42.37 21.71 34.08
N SER A 513 42.22 20.81 35.04
CA SER A 513 43.35 20.18 35.74
C SER A 513 44.00 19.03 34.95
N GLY A 514 43.48 18.70 33.76
CA GLY A 514 44.03 17.67 32.88
C GLY A 514 43.80 16.24 33.37
N LYS A 515 42.95 16.03 34.39
CA LYS A 515 42.61 14.69 34.89
C LYS A 515 41.78 13.91 33.89
N ILE A 516 40.98 14.60 33.08
CA ILE A 516 40.02 14.01 32.13
C ILE A 516 40.03 14.84 30.85
N SER A 517 40.02 14.19 29.69
CA SER A 517 39.86 14.87 28.40
C SER A 517 38.39 15.18 28.15
N SER A 518 38.08 16.40 27.67
CA SER A 518 36.70 16.81 27.32
C SER A 518 36.04 15.85 26.33
N ASP A 519 36.84 15.26 25.44
CA ASP A 519 36.36 14.42 24.34
C ASP A 519 36.12 12.96 24.77
N SER A 520 36.48 12.62 26.00
CA SER A 520 36.37 11.26 26.56
C SER A 520 35.18 11.08 27.50
N ILE A 521 34.41 12.14 27.75
CA ILE A 521 33.31 12.10 28.71
C ILE A 521 32.05 11.57 28.01
N THR A 522 31.58 10.42 28.48
CA THR A 522 30.38 9.75 27.97
C THR A 522 29.13 10.17 28.74
N VAL A 523 27.95 9.87 28.19
CA VAL A 523 26.69 10.10 28.90
C VAL A 523 26.65 9.31 30.22
N ASP A 524 27.14 8.07 30.20
CA ASP A 524 27.23 7.22 31.39
C ASP A 524 28.13 7.82 32.48
N TYR A 525 29.21 8.50 32.10
CA TYR A 525 30.06 9.21 33.06
C TYR A 525 29.30 10.29 33.84
N LEU A 526 28.42 11.04 33.16
CA LEU A 526 27.64 12.13 33.77
C LEU A 526 26.49 11.64 34.63
N ASN A 527 25.73 10.68 34.11
CA ASN A 527 24.46 10.26 34.68
C ASN A 527 24.53 8.96 35.47
N LYS A 528 25.73 8.34 35.56
CA LYS A 528 26.07 7.05 36.17
C LYS A 528 24.91 6.07 36.01
N SER A 529 24.87 5.20 34.99
CA SER A 529 23.73 4.31 34.61
C SER A 529 22.92 3.68 35.76
N ASP A 530 22.21 4.52 36.51
CA ASP A 530 21.56 4.26 37.77
C ASP A 530 20.09 4.09 37.45
N CYS A 531 19.44 3.14 38.13
CA CYS A 531 18.04 2.85 37.85
C CYS A 531 17.15 4.09 38.00
N TYR A 532 17.44 4.96 38.97
CA TYR A 532 16.67 6.18 39.22
C TYR A 532 16.75 7.20 38.08
N THR A 533 17.78 7.17 37.23
CA THR A 533 17.88 8.10 36.10
C THR A 533 16.78 7.85 35.05
N CYS A 534 16.37 6.60 34.89
CA CYS A 534 15.44 6.18 33.84
C CYS A 534 14.11 5.61 34.37
N HIS A 535 14.06 5.14 35.62
CA HIS A 535 12.97 4.30 36.15
C HIS A 535 12.43 4.75 37.52
N TYR A 536 12.34 6.06 37.74
CA TYR A 536 11.87 6.64 39.00
C TYR A 536 10.34 6.75 39.12
#